data_AF-X1B8I9-F1
#
_entry.id   AF-X1B8I9-F1
#
_cell.length_a   1.000
_cell.length_b   1.000
_cell.length_c   1.000
_cell.angle_alpha   90.00
_cell.angle_beta   90.00
_cell.angle_gamma   90.00
#
_symmetry.space_group_name_H-M   'P 1'
#
loop_
_entity.id
_entity.type
_entity.pdbx_description
1 polymer ?
#
loop_
_entity_poly.entity_id
_entity_poly.type
_entity_poly.pdbx_seq_one_letter_code
_entity_poly.pdbx_strand_id
1 'polypeptide(L)'
;FMITEECDEVDEVKLVFVNDGGCTITGVYPMVKASGNDYYCNVTVSLGDNYNYYIWADDTSGNENTSSPRPFDLPTNWDVNMDGHTHFFDLAAIVIKYKQYGPPGWIREDVNNDGDIGFFDLANVVIHYDEYW
;
A
#
# COMPACT_ATOMS: atom_id res chain seq x y z
N PHE A 1 -25.55 -16.21 -41.40
CA PHE A 1 -25.50 -15.52 -40.10
C PHE A 1 -24.12 -15.81 -39.54
N MET A 2 -23.14 -14.93 -39.75
CA MET A 2 -21.84 -15.06 -39.10
C MET A 2 -21.97 -14.38 -37.75
N ILE A 3 -21.87 -15.17 -36.69
CA ILE A 3 -21.62 -14.65 -35.35
C ILE A 3 -20.11 -14.39 -35.34
N THR A 4 -19.71 -13.12 -35.38
CA THR A 4 -18.37 -12.75 -34.94
C THR A 4 -18.34 -13.10 -33.46
N GLU A 5 -17.57 -14.12 -33.09
CA GLU A 5 -17.13 -14.25 -31.70
C GLU A 5 -16.42 -12.94 -31.40
N GLU A 6 -17.05 -12.09 -30.58
CA GLU A 6 -16.29 -11.06 -29.88
C GLU A 6 -15.34 -11.83 -28.97
N CYS A 7 -14.12 -12.00 -29.45
CA CYS A 7 -13.00 -12.37 -28.62
C CYS A 7 -12.67 -11.10 -27.85
N ASP A 8 -13.49 -10.77 -26.85
CA ASP A 8 -13.27 -9.62 -25.98
C ASP A 8 -11.99 -9.89 -25.18
N GLU A 9 -10.86 -9.45 -25.75
CA GLU A 9 -9.59 -9.48 -25.06
C GLU A 9 -9.62 -8.40 -23.98
N VAL A 10 -9.13 -8.75 -22.80
CA VAL A 10 -8.92 -7.78 -21.71
C VAL A 10 -7.97 -6.69 -22.21
N ASP A 11 -8.38 -5.44 -22.09
CA ASP A 11 -7.61 -4.26 -22.54
C ASP A 11 -6.77 -3.73 -21.38
N GLU A 12 -7.40 -3.20 -20.34
CA GLU A 12 -6.74 -2.63 -19.18
C GLU A 12 -7.08 -3.38 -17.89
N VAL A 13 -6.09 -3.50 -17.01
CA VAL A 13 -6.27 -4.05 -15.66
C VAL A 13 -5.58 -3.13 -14.67
N LYS A 14 -6.27 -2.81 -13.57
CA LYS A 14 -5.79 -1.92 -12.51
C LYS A 14 -5.94 -2.57 -11.14
N LEU A 15 -4.92 -2.39 -10.31
CA LEU A 15 -5.03 -2.53 -8.86
C LEU A 15 -5.53 -1.22 -8.27
N VAL A 16 -6.65 -1.27 -7.56
CA VAL A 16 -7.26 -0.08 -6.95
C VAL A 16 -7.27 -0.24 -5.43
N PHE A 17 -6.66 0.72 -4.73
CA PHE A 17 -6.71 0.84 -3.27
C PHE A 17 -7.83 1.80 -2.86
N VAL A 18 -8.57 1.41 -1.82
CA VAL A 18 -9.65 2.20 -1.23
C VAL A 18 -9.54 2.21 0.30
N ASN A 19 -9.79 3.36 0.92
CA ASN A 19 -9.91 3.48 2.38
C ASN A 19 -11.39 3.47 2.83
N ASP A 20 -11.58 3.50 4.15
CA ASP A 20 -12.87 3.76 4.84
C ASP A 20 -14.08 3.03 4.24
N GLY A 21 -14.17 1.72 4.50
CA GLY A 21 -15.29 0.89 4.02
C GLY A 21 -15.39 0.73 2.51
N GLY A 22 -14.40 1.21 1.75
CA GLY A 22 -14.34 1.13 0.29
C GLY A 22 -14.80 2.40 -0.46
N CYS A 23 -14.99 3.53 0.24
CA CYS A 23 -15.60 4.73 -0.34
C CYS A 23 -14.63 5.71 -1.01
N THR A 24 -13.36 5.76 -0.61
CA THR A 24 -12.40 6.71 -1.23
C THR A 24 -11.26 5.95 -1.89
N ILE A 25 -11.04 6.19 -3.18
CA ILE A 25 -9.88 5.68 -3.91
C ILE A 25 -8.63 6.42 -3.42
N THR A 26 -7.66 5.66 -2.92
CA THR A 26 -6.38 6.19 -2.41
C THR A 26 -5.20 5.86 -3.31
N GLY A 27 -5.36 4.90 -4.24
CA GLY A 27 -4.35 4.58 -5.24
C GLY A 27 -4.91 3.79 -6.41
N VAL A 28 -4.39 4.04 -7.61
CA VAL A 28 -4.72 3.31 -8.83
C VAL A 28 -3.42 2.99 -9.56
N TYR A 29 -3.17 1.70 -9.77
CA TYR A 29 -1.92 1.23 -10.36
C TYR A 29 -2.21 0.31 -11.54
N PRO A 30 -1.69 0.61 -12.75
CA PRO A 30 -1.85 -0.27 -13.90
C PRO A 30 -1.13 -1.60 -13.64
N MET A 31 -1.75 -2.70 -14.06
CA MET A 31 -1.15 -4.03 -14.02
C MET A 31 -0.58 -4.37 -15.39
N VAL A 32 0.51 -5.14 -15.40
CA VAL A 32 1.19 -5.57 -16.62
C VAL A 32 0.79 -7.02 -16.92
N LYS A 33 0.38 -7.29 -18.16
CA LYS A 33 0.10 -8.65 -18.64
C LYS A 33 1.40 -9.47 -18.63
N ALA A 34 1.41 -10.60 -17.93
CA ALA A 34 2.55 -11.51 -17.90
C ALA A 34 2.45 -12.55 -19.02
N SER A 35 1.44 -13.42 -18.95
CA SER A 35 1.19 -14.48 -19.93
C SER A 35 -0.24 -15.00 -19.79
N GLY A 36 -0.88 -15.36 -20.91
CA GLY A 36 -2.26 -15.84 -20.88
C GLY A 36 -3.19 -14.81 -20.20
N ASN A 37 -3.81 -15.22 -19.09
CA ASN A 37 -4.73 -14.41 -18.30
C ASN A 37 -4.09 -13.86 -17.01
N ASP A 38 -2.77 -13.97 -16.86
CA ASP A 38 -2.07 -13.53 -15.66
C ASP A 38 -1.58 -12.08 -15.80
N TYR A 39 -1.82 -11.29 -14.76
CA TYR A 39 -1.41 -9.89 -14.64
C TYR A 39 -0.65 -9.69 -13.33
N TYR A 40 0.36 -8.82 -13.34
CA TYR A 40 1.15 -8.49 -12.15
C TYR A 40 1.27 -6.98 -11.98
N CYS A 41 1.36 -6.55 -10.73
CA CYS A 41 1.67 -5.18 -10.36
C CYS A 41 2.72 -5.21 -9.25
N ASN A 42 3.77 -4.42 -9.40
CA ASN A 42 4.76 -4.18 -8.35
C ASN A 42 4.72 -2.69 -8.02
N VAL A 43 4.21 -2.37 -6.83
CA VAL A 43 4.05 -1.00 -6.37
C VAL A 43 4.45 -0.91 -4.90
N THR A 44 5.23 0.12 -4.57
CA THR A 44 5.48 0.52 -3.19
C THR A 44 4.46 1.58 -2.83
N VAL A 45 3.73 1.35 -1.74
CA VAL A 45 2.68 2.24 -1.24
C VAL A 45 3.12 2.81 0.11
N SER A 46 2.97 4.13 0.27
CA SER A 46 3.22 4.85 1.53
C SER A 46 1.91 5.25 2.20
N LEU A 47 0.90 4.41 2.03
CA LEU A 47 -0.43 4.61 2.58
C LEU A 47 -0.40 4.15 4.04
N GLY A 48 -0.59 5.03 5.03
CA GLY A 48 -0.82 4.61 6.41
C GLY A 48 -2.31 4.32 6.61
N ASP A 49 -2.69 3.22 7.29
CA ASP A 49 -4.05 2.77 7.67
C ASP A 49 -4.46 1.38 7.11
N ASN A 50 -5.63 0.90 7.52
CA ASN A 50 -6.31 -0.29 7.00
C ASN A 50 -6.99 0.02 5.65
N TYR A 51 -6.52 -0.62 4.59
CA TYR A 51 -7.08 -0.45 3.24
C TYR A 51 -7.80 -1.71 2.78
N ASN A 52 -8.65 -1.55 1.77
CA ASN A 52 -9.00 -2.65 0.90
C ASN A 52 -8.43 -2.38 -0.49
N TYR A 53 -8.13 -3.43 -1.23
CA TYR A 53 -7.89 -3.34 -2.65
C TYR A 53 -8.82 -4.24 -3.43
N TYR A 54 -9.07 -3.89 -4.68
CA TYR A 54 -9.73 -4.76 -5.66
C TYR A 54 -9.07 -4.60 -7.02
N ILE A 55 -9.31 -5.58 -7.89
CA ILE A 55 -8.87 -5.54 -9.28
C ILE A 55 -10.03 -5.01 -10.10
N TRP A 56 -9.80 -3.95 -10.87
CA TRP A 56 -10.70 -3.48 -11.92
C TRP A 56 -10.11 -3.89 -13.27
N ALA A 57 -10.96 -4.33 -14.19
CA ALA A 57 -10.56 -4.66 -15.55
C ALA A 57 -11.63 -4.21 -16.54
N ASP A 58 -11.20 -3.82 -17.73
CA ASP A 58 -12.05 -3.63 -18.90
C ASP A 58 -11.58 -4.48 -20.08
N ASP A 59 -12.45 -4.66 -21.06
CA ASP A 59 -12.14 -5.29 -22.34
C ASP A 59 -12.10 -4.25 -23.48
N THR A 60 -11.66 -4.69 -24.66
CA THR A 60 -11.57 -3.84 -25.86
C THR A 60 -12.92 -3.30 -26.34
N SER A 61 -14.02 -3.83 -25.82
CA SER A 61 -15.39 -3.42 -26.11
C SER A 61 -15.93 -2.43 -25.05
N GLY A 62 -15.13 -2.13 -24.03
CA GLY A 62 -15.44 -1.21 -22.93
C GLY A 62 -16.32 -1.82 -21.85
N ASN A 63 -16.41 -3.14 -21.75
CA ASN A 63 -17.13 -3.79 -20.65
C ASN A 63 -16.22 -3.88 -19.42
N GLU A 64 -16.68 -3.33 -18.30
CA GLU A 64 -15.91 -3.28 -17.07
C GLU A 64 -16.36 -4.34 -16.05
N ASN A 65 -15.43 -4.82 -15.23
CA ASN A 65 -15.74 -5.65 -14.07
C ASN A 65 -14.74 -5.43 -12.92
N THR A 66 -15.15 -5.76 -11.70
CA THR A 66 -14.33 -5.62 -10.49
C THR A 66 -14.35 -6.89 -9.63
N SER A 67 -13.20 -7.25 -9.05
CA SER A 67 -13.12 -8.32 -8.06
C SER A 67 -13.78 -7.91 -6.73
N SER A 68 -14.05 -8.89 -5.86
CA SER A 68 -14.37 -8.59 -4.46
C SER A 68 -13.20 -7.87 -3.77
N PRO A 69 -13.48 -6.90 -2.88
CA PRO A 69 -12.44 -6.24 -2.08
C PRO A 69 -11.67 -7.22 -1.19
N ARG A 70 -10.37 -6.99 -1.03
CA ARG A 70 -9.46 -7.73 -0.15
C ARG A 70 -8.85 -6.77 0.86
N PRO A 71 -8.84 -7.10 2.16
CA PRO A 71 -8.18 -6.27 3.15
C PRO A 71 -6.67 -6.29 2.93
N PHE A 72 -6.05 -5.14 3.21
CA PHE A 72 -4.62 -4.94 3.16
C PHE A 72 -4.23 -3.92 4.23
N ASP A 73 -3.62 -4.42 5.28
CA ASP A 73 -3.23 -3.62 6.43
C ASP A 73 -1.80 -3.15 6.24
N LEU A 74 -1.60 -1.83 6.17
CA LEU A 74 -0.28 -1.21 6.23
C LEU A 74 -0.14 -0.54 7.60
N PRO A 75 0.76 -1.03 8.46
CA PRO A 75 0.96 -0.39 9.75
C PRO A 75 1.49 1.03 9.51
N THR A 76 0.89 2.01 10.22
CA THR A 76 1.29 3.42 10.12
C THR A 76 2.78 3.57 10.43
N ASN A 77 3.49 4.53 9.83
CA ASN A 77 4.95 4.59 9.98
C ASN A 77 5.42 4.71 11.43
N TRP A 78 4.59 5.23 12.33
CA TRP A 78 4.92 5.48 13.72
C TRP A 78 4.74 4.26 14.65
N ASP A 79 4.04 3.21 14.22
CA ASP A 79 4.12 1.88 14.86
C ASP A 79 5.22 1.07 14.19
N VAL A 80 6.39 1.22 14.79
CA VAL A 80 7.65 0.69 14.28
C VAL A 80 7.71 -0.81 14.53
N ASN A 81 7.13 -1.30 15.63
CA ASN A 81 7.17 -2.72 15.98
C ASN A 81 6.00 -3.55 15.41
N MET A 82 5.02 -2.88 14.78
CA MET A 82 3.83 -3.42 14.13
C MET A 82 2.89 -4.16 15.09
N ASP A 83 2.74 -3.66 16.32
CA ASP A 83 1.86 -4.25 17.33
C ASP A 83 0.46 -3.62 17.40
N GLY A 84 0.19 -2.59 16.59
CA GLY A 84 -1.10 -1.90 16.52
C GLY A 84 -1.33 -0.88 17.65
N HIS A 85 -0.30 -0.57 18.44
CA HIS A 85 -0.30 0.46 19.47
C HIS A 85 0.99 1.26 19.39
N THR A 86 0.90 2.58 19.34
CA THR A 86 2.10 3.43 19.32
C THR A 86 2.55 3.76 20.74
N HIS A 87 3.67 3.22 21.19
CA HIS A 87 4.13 3.44 22.57
C HIS A 87 5.66 3.36 22.72
N PHE A 88 6.10 3.02 23.92
CA PHE A 88 7.51 3.03 24.29
C PHE A 88 8.34 2.04 23.47
N PHE A 89 7.78 0.90 23.03
CA PHE A 89 8.55 -0.05 22.24
C PHE A 89 8.84 0.44 20.82
N ASP A 90 8.00 1.30 20.23
CA ASP A 90 8.28 1.94 18.94
C ASP A 90 9.44 2.92 19.04
N LEU A 91 9.44 3.73 20.10
CA LEU A 91 10.57 4.61 20.42
C LEU A 91 11.85 3.80 20.65
N ALA A 92 11.77 2.71 21.39
CA ALA A 92 12.92 1.86 21.68
C ALA A 92 13.51 1.24 20.40
N ALA A 93 12.67 0.84 19.44
CA ALA A 93 13.12 0.32 18.15
C ALA A 93 13.98 1.35 17.39
N ILE A 94 13.53 2.61 17.31
CA ILE A 94 14.30 3.69 16.68
C ILE A 94 15.63 3.94 17.40
N VAL A 95 15.61 4.01 18.73
CA VAL A 95 16.82 4.29 19.53
C VAL A 95 17.92 3.23 19.31
N ILE A 96 17.56 1.96 19.08
CA ILE A 96 18.51 0.89 18.78
C ILE A 96 19.24 1.12 17.44
N LYS A 97 18.64 1.91 16.53
CA LYS A 97 19.17 2.24 15.20
C LYS A 97 19.69 3.68 15.07
N TYR A 98 19.71 4.45 16.15
CA TYR A 98 20.05 5.87 16.14
C TYR A 98 21.40 6.15 15.47
N LYS A 99 21.46 7.18 14.60
CA LYS A 99 22.60 7.57 13.76
C LYS A 99 23.01 6.57 12.68
N GLN A 100 22.08 5.76 12.20
CA GLN A 100 22.28 4.97 10.97
C GLN A 100 21.82 5.74 9.72
N TYR A 101 22.44 5.44 8.57
CA TYR A 101 22.28 6.14 7.29
C TYR A 101 22.13 5.14 6.13
N GLY A 102 21.46 5.57 5.04
CA GLY A 102 21.09 4.72 3.91
C GLY A 102 20.07 5.39 2.96
N PRO A 103 19.37 4.62 2.08
CA PRO A 103 18.36 5.15 1.16
C PRO A 103 16.96 5.37 1.79
N PRO A 104 16.34 6.55 1.70
CA PRO A 104 15.02 6.86 2.26
C PRO A 104 14.04 5.69 2.44
N GLY A 105 13.67 5.38 3.68
CA GLY A 105 12.74 4.30 4.05
C GLY A 105 13.32 2.89 4.00
N TRP A 106 14.65 2.73 4.06
CA TRP A 106 15.29 1.40 3.90
C TRP A 106 14.98 0.43 5.04
N ILE A 107 14.65 0.95 6.22
CA ILE A 107 14.21 0.20 7.40
C ILE A 107 13.03 0.93 8.04
N ARG A 108 12.32 0.20 8.91
CA ARG A 108 11.11 0.67 9.57
C ARG A 108 11.36 1.84 10.53
N GLU A 109 12.55 1.90 11.11
CA GLU A 109 12.96 2.95 12.05
C GLU A 109 13.24 4.31 11.38
N ASP A 110 13.33 4.37 10.04
CA ASP A 110 13.38 5.60 9.23
C ASP A 110 11.95 6.11 9.01
N VAL A 111 11.30 6.50 10.10
CA VAL A 111 9.86 6.79 10.17
C VAL A 111 9.46 7.91 9.22
N ASN A 112 10.32 8.93 9.08
CA ASN A 112 10.08 10.06 8.19
C ASN A 112 10.57 9.83 6.74
N ASN A 113 11.19 8.67 6.47
CA ASN A 113 11.78 8.30 5.18
C ASN A 113 12.75 9.37 4.65
N ASP A 114 13.57 9.99 5.50
CA ASP A 114 14.57 10.98 5.06
C ASP A 114 15.96 10.39 4.85
N GLY A 115 16.16 9.16 5.33
CA GLY A 115 17.40 8.43 5.21
C GLY A 115 18.44 8.69 6.31
N ASP A 116 18.06 9.29 7.44
CA ASP A 116 18.86 9.45 8.66
C ASP A 116 18.03 9.08 9.89
N ILE A 117 18.40 7.99 10.59
CA ILE A 117 17.72 7.60 11.83
C ILE A 117 18.10 8.57 12.95
N GLY A 118 17.20 9.48 13.29
CA GLY A 118 17.52 10.63 14.12
C GLY A 118 16.39 11.12 15.04
N PHE A 119 16.53 12.41 15.39
CA PHE A 119 15.59 13.07 16.28
C PHE A 119 14.20 13.20 15.65
N PHE A 120 14.13 13.38 14.33
CA PHE A 120 12.85 13.55 13.65
C PHE A 120 12.06 12.25 13.55
N ASP A 121 12.69 11.08 13.47
CA ASP A 121 11.98 9.79 13.58
C ASP A 121 11.35 9.60 14.95
N LEU A 122 12.12 9.88 16.00
CA LEU A 122 11.61 9.86 17.37
C LEU A 122 10.46 10.84 17.56
N ALA A 123 10.58 12.06 17.01
CA ALA A 123 9.53 13.06 17.09
C ALA A 123 8.24 12.61 16.40
N ASN A 124 8.33 11.93 15.25
CA ASN A 124 7.18 11.38 14.55
C ASN A 124 6.45 10.31 15.37
N VAL A 125 7.17 9.43 16.08
CA VAL A 125 6.50 8.48 16.99
C VAL A 125 5.85 9.19 18.18
N VAL A 126 6.52 10.20 18.76
CA VAL A 126 5.99 10.92 19.94
C VAL A 126 4.69 11.69 19.63
N ILE A 127 4.54 12.28 18.45
CA ILE A 127 3.30 13.02 18.11
C ILE A 127 2.08 12.10 17.94
N HIS A 128 2.31 10.80 17.78
CA HIS A 128 1.29 9.75 17.67
C HIS A 128 1.24 8.83 18.91
N TYR A 129 1.86 9.24 20.02
CA TYR A 129 1.98 8.39 21.20
C TYR A 129 0.61 8.04 21.78
N ASP A 130 0.41 6.75 22.10
CA ASP A 130 -0.81 6.12 22.60
C ASP A 130 -1.95 5.96 21.59
N GLU A 131 -1.67 6.07 20.29
CA GLU A 131 -2.64 5.75 19.22
C GLU A 131 -2.79 4.24 18.95
N TYR A 132 -3.97 3.81 18.50
CA TYR A 132 -4.34 2.41 18.19
C TYR A 132 -5.12 2.32 16.86
N TRP A 133 -5.10 1.16 16.20
CA TRP A 133 -5.93 0.84 15.02
C TRP A 133 -6.27 -0.65 14.89
#